data_AF-A0A6P2LBM7-F1
#
_entry.id   AF-A0A6P2LBM7-F1
#
_cell.length_a   1.000
_cell.length_b   1.000
_cell.length_c   1.000
_cell.angle_alpha   90.00
_cell.angle_beta   90.00
_cell.angle_gamma   90.00
#
_symmetry.space_group_name_H-M   'P 1'
#
loop_
_entity.id
_entity.type
_entity.pdbx_description
1 polymer ?
#
loop_
_entity_poly.entity_id
_entity_poly.type
_entity_poly.pdbx_seq_one_letter_code
_entity_poly.pdbx_strand_id
1 'polypeptide(L)'
;MLANLVTRLRDRFGKPPTPQAFAERLIATLRASGDTRTWRHEDEKGCLVQSDAPSNIINLNNLFRDYAAAKPSERDTVLKRQANAMMQHEIPTDFAAARAKLRPVIRSATERGVAALQLAGQPGITALAFRPLCENIEIGIAYDGEFNIARLPTATLDQWGVSFDEACDIAIDNLRAESSKPWAALPHGVFLSQFDDAYDAARLLLTDLLHRQPIAGAPVVMAPNRAVLLLTGDRNPAGLAAMVDLAEQAQAQPRPLPPLMLRWDGAGWRRFVPEGLEAKLHALRIGELAGDYQDQRMLLNDLHERDGTDIFVATYSVYKRQDGSLFSVGVWSDGVPSLLPETDIVALHRESTGQSAYVPMAELLRTCGDLMTATGHRPMRYEVKEFPDDTRFAALLARFSEA
;
A
#
# COMPACT_ATOMS: atom_id res chain seq x y z
N MET A 1 27.17 -45.30 -0.20
CA MET A 1 27.46 -44.54 1.04
C MET A 1 28.40 -43.35 0.84
N LEU A 2 29.44 -43.44 -0.01
CA LEU A 2 30.35 -42.31 -0.28
C LEU A 2 29.69 -41.07 -0.93
N ALA A 3 28.73 -41.25 -1.85
CA ALA A 3 28.02 -40.13 -2.47
C ALA A 3 27.24 -39.26 -1.46
N ASN A 4 26.60 -39.88 -0.46
CA ASN A 4 25.85 -39.18 0.59
C ASN A 4 26.75 -38.43 1.59
N LEU A 5 28.01 -38.86 1.74
CA LEU A 5 28.99 -38.19 2.60
C LEU A 5 29.56 -36.94 1.90
N VAL A 6 29.80 -37.03 0.59
CA VAL A 6 30.26 -35.91 -0.25
C VAL A 6 29.21 -34.81 -0.35
N THR A 7 27.92 -35.15 -0.50
CA THR A 7 26.82 -34.18 -0.51
C THR A 7 26.69 -33.44 0.84
N ARG A 8 26.77 -34.17 1.97
CA ARG A 8 26.71 -33.58 3.32
C ARG A 8 27.92 -32.70 3.65
N LEU A 9 29.10 -32.98 3.09
CA LEU A 9 30.29 -32.14 3.23
C LEU A 9 30.18 -30.88 2.36
N ARG A 10 29.64 -30.97 1.15
CA ARG A 10 29.42 -29.82 0.26
C ARG A 10 28.37 -28.84 0.79
N ASP A 11 27.33 -29.35 1.46
CA ASP A 11 26.29 -28.54 2.12
C ASP A 11 26.80 -27.77 3.35
N ARG A 12 27.86 -28.26 4.00
CA ARG A 12 28.42 -27.66 5.23
C ARG A 12 29.53 -26.64 4.95
N PHE A 13 30.06 -26.59 3.72
CA PHE A 13 31.16 -25.71 3.30
C PHE A 13 30.85 -24.84 2.06
N GLY A 14 29.61 -24.87 1.55
CA GLY A 14 29.18 -23.98 0.47
C GLY A 14 29.06 -22.54 0.96
N LYS A 15 29.66 -21.58 0.24
CA LYS A 15 29.46 -20.14 0.51
C LYS A 15 27.95 -19.84 0.50
N PRO A 16 27.44 -18.99 1.42
CA PRO A 16 26.05 -18.58 1.39
C PRO A 16 25.74 -17.96 0.02
N PRO A 17 24.56 -18.22 -0.55
CA PRO A 17 24.18 -17.61 -1.82
C PRO A 17 24.16 -16.09 -1.66
N THR A 18 24.66 -15.36 -2.65
CA THR A 18 24.61 -13.89 -2.67
C THR A 18 23.42 -13.42 -3.51
N PRO A 19 22.88 -12.21 -3.26
CA PRO A 19 21.83 -11.64 -4.10
C PRO A 19 22.21 -11.59 -5.59
N GLN A 20 23.45 -11.19 -5.88
CA GLN A 20 23.99 -11.14 -7.24
C GLN A 20 24.01 -12.52 -7.92
N ALA A 21 24.54 -13.55 -7.25
CA ALA A 21 24.56 -14.90 -7.81
C ALA A 21 23.15 -15.48 -7.97
N PHE A 22 22.20 -15.10 -7.10
CA PHE A 22 20.80 -15.47 -7.25
C PHE A 22 20.17 -14.79 -8.48
N ALA A 23 20.38 -13.49 -8.66
CA ALA A 23 19.88 -12.73 -9.81
C ALA A 23 20.36 -13.32 -11.14
N GLU A 24 21.66 -13.60 -11.26
CA GLU A 24 22.24 -14.23 -12.46
C GLU A 24 21.62 -15.61 -12.74
N ARG A 25 21.47 -16.43 -11.69
CA ARG A 25 20.85 -17.75 -11.82
C ARG A 25 19.38 -17.66 -12.19
N LEU A 26 18.65 -16.66 -11.68
CA LEU A 26 17.26 -16.43 -12.02
C LEU A 26 17.12 -16.02 -13.50
N ILE A 27 17.93 -15.06 -13.97
CA ILE A 27 17.98 -14.67 -15.39
C ILE A 27 18.28 -15.86 -16.29
N ALA A 28 19.28 -16.67 -15.95
CA ALA A 28 19.63 -17.88 -16.70
C ALA A 28 18.48 -18.89 -16.73
N THR A 29 17.77 -19.06 -15.60
CA THR A 29 16.63 -19.98 -15.51
C THR A 29 15.45 -19.47 -16.32
N LEU A 30 15.14 -18.17 -16.29
CA LEU A 30 14.13 -17.53 -17.13
C LEU A 30 14.40 -17.79 -18.62
N ARG A 31 15.63 -17.50 -19.08
CA ARG A 31 16.03 -17.76 -20.45
C ARG A 31 15.93 -19.25 -20.83
N ALA A 32 16.33 -20.15 -19.94
CA ALA A 32 16.21 -21.59 -20.17
C ALA A 32 14.75 -22.08 -20.21
N SER A 33 13.84 -21.39 -19.52
CA SER A 33 12.40 -21.64 -19.57
C SER A 33 11.70 -20.95 -20.76
N GLY A 34 12.45 -20.27 -21.64
CA GLY A 34 11.93 -19.66 -22.87
C GLY A 34 11.73 -18.14 -22.82
N ASP A 35 12.23 -17.45 -21.79
CA ASP A 35 12.09 -15.99 -21.70
C ASP A 35 12.89 -15.31 -22.82
N THR A 36 12.22 -14.53 -23.66
CA THR A 36 12.85 -13.72 -24.71
C THR A 36 13.18 -12.31 -24.23
N ARG A 37 12.72 -11.89 -23.04
CA ARG A 37 12.97 -10.56 -22.48
C ARG A 37 14.40 -10.44 -21.96
N THR A 38 14.96 -9.23 -22.07
CA THR A 38 16.33 -8.96 -21.61
C THR A 38 16.29 -8.34 -20.22
N TRP A 39 16.71 -9.08 -19.22
CA TRP A 39 16.72 -8.63 -17.82
C TRP A 39 18.09 -8.10 -17.42
N ARG A 40 18.11 -6.94 -16.75
CA ARG A 40 19.30 -6.35 -16.13
C ARG A 40 19.14 -6.36 -14.61
N HIS A 41 20.17 -6.80 -13.90
CA HIS A 41 20.20 -6.74 -12.44
C HIS A 41 20.58 -5.32 -11.98
N GLU A 42 19.81 -4.77 -11.04
CA GLU A 42 20.08 -3.51 -10.36
C GLU A 42 20.46 -3.80 -8.90
N ASP A 43 21.76 -3.89 -8.63
CA ASP A 43 22.29 -4.30 -7.32
C ASP A 43 21.81 -3.38 -6.19
N GLU A 44 21.83 -2.05 -6.39
CA GLU A 44 21.42 -1.06 -5.38
C GLU A 44 19.93 -1.14 -5.05
N LYS A 45 19.09 -1.54 -6.01
CA LYS A 45 17.63 -1.62 -5.85
C LYS A 45 17.12 -3.02 -5.51
N GLY A 46 17.99 -4.04 -5.56
CA GLY A 46 17.64 -5.43 -5.29
C GLY A 46 16.54 -5.96 -6.23
N CYS A 47 16.63 -5.63 -7.53
CA CYS A 47 15.62 -6.03 -8.52
C CYS A 47 16.21 -6.38 -9.90
N LEU A 48 15.44 -7.10 -10.72
CA LEU A 48 15.68 -7.17 -12.17
C LEU A 48 14.76 -6.18 -12.87
N VAL A 49 15.29 -5.49 -13.88
CA VAL A 49 14.55 -4.56 -14.73
C VAL A 49 14.62 -5.06 -16.16
N GLN A 50 13.48 -5.15 -16.84
CA GLN A 50 13.45 -5.48 -18.26
C GLN A 50 14.03 -4.31 -19.07
N SER A 51 14.96 -4.61 -19.97
CA SER A 51 15.80 -3.61 -20.67
C SER A 51 15.01 -2.77 -21.66
N ASP A 52 14.00 -3.36 -22.31
CA ASP A 52 13.10 -2.75 -23.29
C ASP A 52 11.79 -2.24 -22.68
N ALA A 53 11.49 -2.62 -21.44
CA ALA A 53 10.32 -2.15 -20.69
C ALA A 53 10.67 -1.93 -19.21
N PRO A 54 11.32 -0.81 -18.85
CA PRO A 54 11.83 -0.57 -17.49
C PRO A 54 10.76 -0.59 -16.37
N SER A 55 9.48 -0.48 -16.73
CA SER A 55 8.34 -0.65 -15.81
C SER A 55 8.12 -2.09 -15.36
N ASN A 56 8.63 -3.07 -16.10
CA ASN A 56 8.56 -4.47 -15.73
C ASN A 56 9.73 -4.83 -14.81
N ILE A 57 9.44 -4.94 -13.53
CA ILE A 57 10.42 -5.12 -12.46
C ILE A 57 10.13 -6.40 -11.69
N ILE A 58 11.17 -7.20 -11.51
CA ILE A 58 11.16 -8.36 -10.60
C ILE A 58 11.87 -7.95 -9.32
N ASN A 59 11.11 -7.82 -8.23
CA ASN A 59 11.72 -7.57 -6.91
C ASN A 59 12.41 -8.87 -6.40
N LEU A 60 13.71 -8.79 -6.11
CA LEU A 60 14.49 -9.96 -5.71
C LEU A 60 14.51 -10.17 -4.20
N ASN A 61 14.16 -9.19 -3.38
CA ASN A 61 14.32 -9.28 -1.92
C ASN A 61 13.54 -10.45 -1.31
N ASN A 62 12.28 -10.63 -1.72
CA ASN A 62 11.46 -11.74 -1.23
C ASN A 62 11.89 -13.07 -1.86
N LEU A 63 12.21 -13.06 -3.15
CA LEU A 63 12.59 -14.28 -3.88
C LEU A 63 13.93 -14.85 -3.38
N PHE A 64 14.89 -13.96 -3.14
CA PHE A 64 16.19 -14.28 -2.57
C PHE A 64 16.06 -14.79 -1.14
N ARG A 65 15.19 -14.18 -0.32
CA ARG A 65 14.93 -14.66 1.05
C ARG A 65 14.43 -16.10 1.05
N ASP A 66 13.44 -16.41 0.21
CA ASP A 66 12.89 -17.77 0.09
C ASP A 66 13.93 -18.76 -0.43
N TYR A 67 14.72 -18.36 -1.43
CA TYR A 67 15.79 -19.17 -2.01
C TYR A 67 16.94 -19.42 -1.02
N ALA A 68 17.33 -18.40 -0.26
CA ALA A 68 18.39 -18.49 0.74
C ALA A 68 17.96 -19.37 1.93
N ALA A 69 16.69 -19.27 2.35
CA ALA A 69 16.10 -20.08 3.41
C ALA A 69 15.90 -21.57 3.03
N ALA A 70 15.79 -21.87 1.73
CA ALA A 70 15.65 -23.24 1.25
C ALA A 70 16.93 -24.07 1.47
N LYS A 71 16.77 -25.38 1.71
CA LYS A 71 17.91 -26.31 1.81
C LYS A 71 18.67 -26.33 0.48
N PRO A 72 20.00 -26.54 0.49
CA PRO A 72 20.80 -26.57 -0.74
C PRO A 72 20.23 -27.49 -1.83
N SER A 73 19.70 -28.66 -1.46
CA SER A 73 19.07 -29.61 -2.39
C SER A 73 17.71 -29.18 -2.95
N GLU A 74 17.03 -28.22 -2.31
CA GLU A 74 15.69 -27.73 -2.69
C GLU A 74 15.76 -26.43 -3.50
N ARG A 75 16.91 -25.75 -3.50
CA ARG A 75 17.13 -24.45 -4.13
C ARG A 75 16.87 -24.43 -5.64
N ASP A 76 17.27 -25.47 -6.36
CA ASP A 76 17.01 -25.56 -7.81
C ASP A 76 15.52 -25.68 -8.11
N THR A 77 14.77 -26.40 -7.27
CA THR A 77 13.32 -26.52 -7.37
C THR A 77 12.63 -25.18 -7.05
N VAL A 78 13.08 -24.48 -6.00
CA VAL A 78 12.58 -23.14 -5.65
C VAL A 78 12.84 -22.15 -6.78
N LEU A 79 14.06 -22.15 -7.34
CA LEU A 79 14.45 -21.27 -8.43
C LEU A 79 13.63 -21.53 -9.70
N LYS A 80 13.46 -22.79 -10.10
CA LYS A 80 12.62 -23.15 -11.27
C LYS A 80 11.17 -22.76 -11.07
N ARG A 81 10.61 -22.96 -9.88
CA ARG A 81 9.26 -22.53 -9.54
C ARG A 81 9.12 -21.01 -9.65
N GLN A 82 10.06 -20.26 -9.09
CA GLN A 82 10.09 -18.79 -9.15
C GLN A 82 10.22 -18.30 -10.61
N ALA A 83 11.13 -18.88 -11.40
CA ALA A 83 11.30 -18.54 -12.81
C ALA A 83 10.06 -18.87 -13.66
N ASN A 84 9.44 -20.03 -13.45
CA ASN A 84 8.22 -20.38 -14.19
C ASN A 84 7.05 -19.43 -13.87
N ALA A 85 6.93 -18.98 -12.61
CA ALA A 85 5.93 -17.98 -12.23
C ALA A 85 6.12 -16.61 -12.93
N MET A 86 7.34 -16.32 -13.37
CA MET A 86 7.71 -15.11 -14.11
C MET A 86 7.63 -15.29 -15.62
N MET A 87 7.71 -16.52 -16.12
CA MET A 87 7.54 -16.85 -17.54
C MET A 87 6.10 -16.66 -17.99
N GLN A 88 5.12 -17.02 -17.17
CA GLN A 88 3.70 -16.84 -17.49
C GLN A 88 3.18 -15.41 -17.27
N HIS A 89 4.03 -14.41 -17.45
CA HIS A 89 3.68 -13.00 -17.29
C HIS A 89 3.03 -12.40 -18.54
N GLU A 90 2.69 -13.20 -19.55
CA GLU A 90 2.01 -12.69 -20.73
C GLU A 90 0.54 -12.44 -20.41
N ILE A 91 0.28 -11.21 -19.96
CA ILE A 91 -1.03 -10.59 -20.13
C ILE A 91 -1.34 -10.63 -21.63
N PRO A 92 -2.45 -11.25 -22.07
CA PRO A 92 -2.77 -11.35 -23.49
C PRO A 92 -2.79 -9.99 -24.18
N THR A 93 -2.30 -9.94 -25.41
CA THR A 93 -2.29 -8.69 -26.19
C THR A 93 -3.68 -8.29 -26.68
N ASP A 94 -4.62 -9.23 -26.72
CA ASP A 94 -6.01 -8.99 -27.02
C ASP A 94 -6.92 -9.11 -25.79
N PHE A 95 -7.94 -8.28 -25.76
CA PHE A 95 -8.88 -8.24 -24.64
C PHE A 95 -9.70 -9.53 -24.50
N ALA A 96 -10.08 -10.15 -25.61
CA ALA A 96 -10.97 -11.31 -25.60
C ALA A 96 -10.36 -12.48 -24.82
N ALA A 97 -9.06 -12.71 -24.98
CA ALA A 97 -8.30 -13.71 -24.24
C ALA A 97 -8.09 -13.34 -22.76
N ALA A 98 -8.00 -12.06 -22.42
CA ALA A 98 -7.80 -11.60 -21.04
C ALA A 98 -9.10 -11.49 -20.22
N ARG A 99 -10.24 -11.25 -20.89
CA ARG A 99 -11.50 -10.80 -20.29
C ARG A 99 -11.97 -11.64 -19.09
N ALA A 100 -11.95 -12.96 -19.21
CA ALA A 100 -12.43 -13.87 -18.17
C ALA A 100 -11.52 -13.94 -16.92
N LYS A 101 -10.26 -13.51 -17.07
CA LYS A 101 -9.24 -13.53 -16.02
C LYS A 101 -9.05 -12.17 -15.34
N LEU A 102 -9.85 -11.16 -15.72
CA LEU A 102 -9.80 -9.88 -15.01
C LEU A 102 -10.39 -10.02 -13.60
N ARG A 103 -9.69 -9.50 -12.60
CA ARG A 103 -10.12 -9.42 -11.20
C ARG A 103 -9.91 -8.01 -10.67
N PRO A 104 -10.85 -7.46 -9.87
CA PRO A 104 -10.63 -6.18 -9.24
C PRO A 104 -9.72 -6.42 -8.05
N VAL A 105 -8.87 -5.44 -7.75
CA VAL A 105 -7.96 -5.51 -6.60
C VAL A 105 -8.07 -4.25 -5.78
N ILE A 106 -8.05 -4.41 -4.46
CA ILE A 106 -7.99 -3.28 -3.51
C ILE A 106 -6.53 -3.04 -3.15
N ARG A 107 -6.10 -1.79 -3.25
CA ARG A 107 -4.72 -1.36 -2.99
C ARG A 107 -4.70 -0.05 -2.21
N SER A 108 -3.56 0.22 -1.57
CA SER A 108 -3.27 1.54 -1.01
C SER A 108 -2.78 2.47 -2.11
N ALA A 109 -3.31 3.69 -2.16
CA ALA A 109 -2.78 4.76 -2.99
C ALA A 109 -1.33 5.13 -2.60
N THR A 110 -0.90 4.84 -1.35
CA THR A 110 0.50 5.00 -0.93
C THR A 110 1.43 4.08 -1.71
N GLU A 111 1.05 2.81 -1.93
CA GLU A 111 1.88 1.88 -2.72
C GLU A 111 2.17 2.45 -4.12
N ARG A 112 1.17 3.07 -4.74
CA ARG A 112 1.31 3.73 -6.03
C ARG A 112 2.17 4.99 -5.96
N GLY A 113 2.05 5.79 -4.89
CA GLY A 113 2.91 6.96 -4.67
C GLY A 113 4.38 6.61 -4.47
N VAL A 114 4.65 5.59 -3.66
CA VAL A 114 6.00 5.04 -3.45
C VAL A 114 6.58 4.54 -4.76
N ALA A 115 5.80 3.76 -5.53
CA ALA A 115 6.24 3.31 -6.84
C ALA A 115 6.56 4.49 -7.77
N ALA A 116 5.72 5.53 -7.79
CA ALA A 116 5.98 6.72 -8.61
C ALA A 116 7.28 7.43 -8.22
N LEU A 117 7.60 7.54 -6.93
CA LEU A 117 8.85 8.14 -6.44
C LEU A 117 10.08 7.30 -6.81
N GLN A 118 10.04 5.98 -6.59
CA GLN A 118 11.16 5.07 -6.93
C GLN A 118 11.52 5.08 -8.42
N LEU A 119 10.52 5.38 -9.24
CA LEU A 119 10.54 5.38 -10.68
C LEU A 119 10.73 6.80 -11.28
N ALA A 120 10.74 7.83 -10.44
CA ALA A 120 10.86 9.21 -10.89
C ALA A 120 12.19 9.45 -11.61
N GLY A 121 12.11 9.96 -12.85
CA GLY A 121 13.25 10.20 -13.74
C GLY A 121 13.61 9.02 -14.65
N GLN A 122 12.90 7.89 -14.58
CA GLN A 122 13.12 6.75 -15.46
C GLN A 122 12.17 6.78 -16.68
N PRO A 123 12.68 6.64 -17.91
CA PRO A 123 11.85 6.62 -19.12
C PRO A 123 11.07 5.30 -19.26
N GLY A 124 9.91 5.34 -19.91
CA GLY A 124 9.15 4.13 -20.30
C GLY A 124 8.20 3.57 -19.23
N ILE A 125 7.81 4.38 -18.24
CA ILE A 125 7.01 3.93 -17.11
C ILE A 125 5.52 4.17 -17.36
N THR A 126 4.76 3.08 -17.38
CA THR A 126 3.33 3.09 -17.62
C THR A 126 2.56 3.22 -16.31
N ALA A 127 1.73 4.25 -16.19
CA ALA A 127 0.87 4.44 -15.03
C ALA A 127 -0.10 3.27 -14.86
N LEU A 128 -0.20 2.74 -13.64
CA LEU A 128 -1.19 1.72 -13.29
C LEU A 128 -2.60 2.26 -13.47
N ALA A 129 -3.51 1.42 -13.98
CA ALA A 129 -4.91 1.77 -14.10
C ALA A 129 -5.58 1.65 -12.71
N PHE A 130 -6.23 2.71 -12.25
CA PHE A 130 -6.89 2.73 -10.94
C PHE A 130 -8.06 3.71 -10.91
N ARG A 131 -8.94 3.52 -9.90
CA ARG A 131 -9.99 4.45 -9.50
C ARG A 131 -10.00 4.60 -7.97
N PRO A 132 -10.03 5.83 -7.42
CA PRO A 132 -10.19 6.02 -5.98
C PRO A 132 -11.47 5.36 -5.47
N LEU A 133 -11.40 4.77 -4.27
CA LEU A 133 -12.56 4.18 -3.60
C LEU A 133 -13.00 5.02 -2.41
N CYS A 134 -12.11 5.17 -1.43
CA CYS A 134 -12.34 5.94 -0.22
C CYS A 134 -10.99 6.26 0.43
N GLU A 135 -10.74 7.54 0.71
CA GLU A 135 -9.45 8.04 1.19
C GLU A 135 -8.24 7.50 0.38
N ASN A 136 -7.29 6.81 1.03
CA ASN A 136 -6.12 6.22 0.40
C ASN A 136 -6.35 4.77 -0.05
N ILE A 137 -7.60 4.31 -0.16
CA ILE A 137 -7.94 3.03 -0.78
C ILE A 137 -8.37 3.25 -2.24
N GLU A 138 -7.86 2.42 -3.13
CA GLU A 138 -8.15 2.44 -4.57
C GLU A 138 -8.51 1.05 -5.11
N ILE A 139 -9.29 1.06 -6.20
CA ILE A 139 -9.57 -0.11 -7.03
C ILE A 139 -8.57 -0.10 -8.18
N GLY A 140 -7.88 -1.22 -8.39
CA GLY A 140 -7.14 -1.50 -9.62
C GLY A 140 -7.73 -2.70 -10.35
N ILE A 141 -7.28 -2.91 -11.58
CA ILE A 141 -7.59 -4.12 -12.34
C ILE A 141 -6.34 -5.01 -12.36
N ALA A 142 -6.53 -6.29 -12.13
CA ALA A 142 -5.50 -7.29 -12.30
C ALA A 142 -5.91 -8.34 -13.33
N TYR A 143 -4.93 -8.87 -14.04
CA TYR A 143 -5.04 -10.12 -14.76
C TYR A 143 -4.60 -11.26 -13.83
N ASP A 144 -5.51 -12.20 -13.60
CA ASP A 144 -5.31 -13.39 -12.77
C ASP A 144 -4.75 -14.52 -13.64
N GLY A 145 -3.43 -14.55 -13.77
CA GLY A 145 -2.70 -15.58 -14.47
C GLY A 145 -2.62 -16.87 -13.65
N GLU A 146 -2.25 -17.98 -14.30
CA GLU A 146 -2.14 -19.29 -13.63
C GLU A 146 -1.07 -19.30 -12.53
N PHE A 147 0.00 -18.50 -12.69
CA PHE A 147 1.08 -18.42 -11.68
C PHE A 147 1.24 -17.05 -11.01
N ASN A 148 0.57 -15.99 -11.48
CA ASN A 148 0.72 -14.66 -10.89
C ASN A 148 -0.53 -13.78 -11.08
N ILE A 149 -0.64 -12.77 -10.21
CA ILE A 149 -1.66 -11.71 -10.30
C ILE A 149 -0.93 -10.43 -10.72
N ALA A 150 -1.16 -9.98 -11.95
CA ALA A 150 -0.50 -8.82 -12.52
C ALA A 150 -1.46 -7.62 -12.58
N ARG A 151 -1.10 -6.49 -11.95
CA ARG A 151 -1.89 -5.25 -12.08
C ARG A 151 -1.72 -4.70 -13.49
N LEU A 152 -2.82 -4.22 -14.07
CA LEU A 152 -2.83 -3.69 -15.42
C LEU A 152 -2.41 -2.21 -15.45
N PRO A 153 -1.43 -1.85 -16.29
CA PRO A 153 -1.19 -0.47 -16.68
C PRO A 153 -2.35 0.10 -17.52
N THR A 154 -2.51 1.41 -17.48
CA THR A 154 -3.48 2.15 -18.32
C THR A 154 -3.24 1.87 -19.80
N ALA A 155 -1.97 1.84 -20.22
CA ALA A 155 -1.58 1.55 -21.59
C ALA A 155 -2.07 0.17 -22.11
N THR A 156 -2.22 -0.83 -21.23
CA THR A 156 -2.78 -2.13 -21.61
C THR A 156 -4.26 -2.03 -21.91
N LEU A 157 -5.01 -1.26 -21.11
CA LEU A 157 -6.43 -1.01 -21.37
C LEU A 157 -6.62 -0.20 -22.66
N ASP A 158 -5.76 0.80 -22.89
CA ASP A 158 -5.76 1.59 -24.12
C ASP A 158 -5.48 0.72 -25.36
N GLN A 159 -4.49 -0.17 -25.27
CA GLN A 159 -4.17 -1.14 -26.33
C GLN A 159 -5.35 -2.05 -26.65
N TRP A 160 -6.08 -2.48 -25.61
CA TRP A 160 -7.29 -3.28 -25.76
C TRP A 160 -8.50 -2.48 -26.27
N GLY A 161 -8.43 -1.15 -26.27
CA GLY A 161 -9.55 -0.27 -26.61
C GLY A 161 -10.68 -0.32 -25.58
N VAL A 162 -10.36 -0.61 -24.32
CA VAL A 162 -11.33 -0.82 -23.23
C VAL A 162 -11.15 0.25 -22.16
N SER A 163 -12.26 0.86 -21.72
CA SER A 163 -12.20 1.85 -20.63
C SER A 163 -11.92 1.19 -19.28
N PHE A 164 -11.40 1.95 -18.30
CA PHE A 164 -11.25 1.44 -16.94
C PHE A 164 -12.58 0.95 -16.35
N ASP A 165 -13.67 1.71 -16.53
CA ASP A 165 -14.97 1.36 -15.96
C ASP A 165 -15.51 0.05 -16.56
N GLU A 166 -15.40 -0.14 -17.88
CA GLU A 166 -15.77 -1.40 -18.53
C GLU A 166 -14.92 -2.59 -18.02
N ALA A 167 -13.61 -2.42 -17.93
CA ALA A 167 -12.73 -3.46 -17.38
C ALA A 167 -13.05 -3.75 -15.90
N CYS A 168 -13.41 -2.72 -15.13
CA CYS A 168 -13.77 -2.84 -13.72
C CYS A 168 -15.08 -3.60 -13.54
N ASP A 169 -16.11 -3.30 -14.33
CA ASP A 169 -17.39 -3.99 -14.26
C ASP A 169 -17.23 -5.48 -14.60
N ILE A 170 -16.48 -5.79 -15.65
CA ILE A 170 -16.16 -7.18 -16.03
C ILE A 170 -15.38 -7.90 -14.93
N ALA A 171 -14.40 -7.23 -14.35
CA ALA A 171 -13.62 -7.79 -13.26
C ALA A 171 -14.51 -8.09 -12.04
N ILE A 172 -15.37 -7.14 -11.66
CA ILE A 172 -16.35 -7.30 -10.57
C ILE A 172 -17.29 -8.49 -10.85
N ASP A 173 -17.80 -8.62 -12.07
CA ASP A 173 -18.67 -9.73 -12.46
C ASP A 173 -17.94 -11.07 -12.39
N ASN A 174 -16.68 -11.15 -12.85
CA ASN A 174 -15.87 -12.35 -12.73
C ASN A 174 -15.64 -12.73 -11.26
N LEU A 175 -15.30 -11.76 -10.40
CA LEU A 175 -15.14 -11.99 -8.97
C LEU A 175 -16.47 -12.43 -8.33
N ARG A 176 -17.60 -11.86 -8.75
CA ARG A 176 -18.94 -12.24 -8.27
C ARG A 176 -19.26 -13.70 -8.59
N ALA A 177 -18.93 -14.16 -9.80
CA ALA A 177 -19.17 -15.54 -10.23
C ALA A 177 -18.42 -16.57 -9.35
N GLU A 178 -17.28 -16.18 -8.79
CA GLU A 178 -16.45 -17.03 -7.92
C GLU A 178 -16.73 -16.82 -6.42
N SER A 179 -17.69 -15.95 -6.08
CA SER A 179 -17.99 -15.55 -4.70
C SER A 179 -19.20 -16.27 -4.11
N SER A 180 -19.22 -17.61 -4.20
CA SER A 180 -20.32 -18.46 -3.71
C SER A 180 -20.06 -19.19 -2.39
N LYS A 181 -18.82 -19.14 -1.87
CA LYS A 181 -18.46 -19.77 -0.58
C LYS A 181 -19.16 -19.08 0.60
N PRO A 182 -19.52 -19.83 1.65
CA PRO A 182 -20.08 -19.25 2.87
C PRO A 182 -19.04 -18.41 3.61
N TRP A 183 -19.51 -17.38 4.33
CA TRP A 183 -18.70 -16.60 5.25
C TRP A 183 -18.61 -17.31 6.60
N ALA A 184 -17.47 -17.20 7.28
CA ALA A 184 -17.37 -17.66 8.66
C ALA A 184 -18.07 -16.67 9.59
N ALA A 185 -19.05 -17.16 10.34
CA ALA A 185 -19.63 -16.41 11.45
C ALA A 185 -18.68 -16.45 12.65
N LEU A 186 -18.29 -15.27 13.12
CA LEU A 186 -17.49 -15.04 14.31
C LEU A 186 -18.37 -14.52 15.46
N PRO A 187 -17.87 -14.52 16.71
CA PRO A 187 -18.57 -13.93 17.83
C PRO A 187 -19.00 -12.48 17.58
N HIS A 188 -20.03 -12.04 18.31
CA HIS A 188 -20.59 -10.67 18.24
C HIS A 188 -21.15 -10.28 16.86
N GLY A 189 -21.51 -11.24 16.00
CA GLY A 189 -22.13 -10.96 14.70
C GLY A 189 -21.16 -10.33 13.70
N VAL A 190 -19.89 -10.71 13.79
CA VAL A 190 -18.87 -10.40 12.77
C VAL A 190 -18.79 -11.57 11.78
N PHE A 191 -18.57 -11.28 10.51
CA PHE A 191 -18.38 -12.26 9.46
C PHE A 191 -17.00 -12.10 8.85
N LEU A 192 -16.34 -13.22 8.55
CA LEU A 192 -15.03 -13.27 7.91
C LEU A 192 -15.14 -13.95 6.55
N SER A 193 -14.62 -13.29 5.53
CA SER A 193 -14.42 -13.84 4.19
C SER A 193 -13.38 -14.98 4.24
N GLN A 194 -13.68 -16.12 3.60
CA GLN A 194 -12.83 -17.33 3.62
C GLN A 194 -12.65 -17.91 2.20
N PHE A 195 -12.29 -17.07 1.24
CA PHE A 195 -12.20 -17.53 -0.14
C PHE A 195 -10.84 -18.12 -0.50
N ASP A 196 -9.79 -17.73 0.22
CA ASP A 196 -8.41 -18.26 0.08
C ASP A 196 -7.87 -18.13 -1.35
N ASP A 197 -8.21 -17.01 -2.00
CA ASP A 197 -7.84 -16.70 -3.39
C ASP A 197 -7.14 -15.34 -3.53
N ALA A 198 -6.79 -14.70 -2.40
CA ALA A 198 -6.17 -13.38 -2.33
C ALA A 198 -7.04 -12.19 -2.81
N TYR A 199 -8.34 -12.40 -3.04
CA TYR A 199 -9.30 -11.37 -3.43
C TYR A 199 -10.35 -11.08 -2.36
N ASP A 200 -10.18 -11.57 -1.12
CA ASP A 200 -11.11 -11.32 0.00
C ASP A 200 -11.38 -9.83 0.18
N ALA A 201 -10.35 -8.97 0.21
CA ALA A 201 -10.56 -7.52 0.29
C ALA A 201 -11.39 -6.98 -0.88
N ALA A 202 -11.20 -7.48 -2.10
CA ALA A 202 -11.94 -7.02 -3.28
C ALA A 202 -13.44 -7.34 -3.24
N ARG A 203 -13.86 -8.29 -2.39
CA ARG A 203 -15.28 -8.61 -2.19
C ARG A 203 -16.07 -7.51 -1.47
N LEU A 204 -15.41 -6.46 -0.95
CA LEU A 204 -16.10 -5.26 -0.53
C LEU A 204 -16.83 -4.55 -1.69
N LEU A 205 -16.45 -4.82 -2.95
CA LEU A 205 -17.14 -4.29 -4.13
C LEU A 205 -18.44 -5.05 -4.45
N LEU A 206 -18.64 -6.23 -3.87
CA LEU A 206 -19.81 -7.08 -4.07
C LEU A 206 -20.86 -6.79 -3.00
N THR A 207 -21.45 -5.59 -3.02
CA THR A 207 -22.39 -5.18 -1.95
C THR A 207 -23.59 -6.12 -1.84
N ASP A 208 -24.04 -6.72 -2.94
CA ASP A 208 -25.10 -7.74 -2.93
C ASP A 208 -24.71 -9.00 -2.14
N LEU A 209 -23.42 -9.39 -2.16
CA LEU A 209 -22.90 -10.50 -1.35
C LEU A 209 -22.89 -10.15 0.15
N LEU A 210 -22.53 -8.92 0.49
CA LEU A 210 -22.47 -8.46 1.88
C LEU A 210 -23.87 -8.41 2.51
N HIS A 211 -24.87 -7.92 1.77
CA HIS A 211 -26.26 -7.84 2.25
C HIS A 211 -26.94 -9.21 2.42
N ARG A 212 -26.38 -10.29 1.87
CA ARG A 212 -26.90 -11.66 2.11
C ARG A 212 -26.54 -12.17 3.51
N GLN A 213 -25.55 -11.58 4.17
CA GLN A 213 -25.19 -11.95 5.54
C GLN A 213 -26.23 -11.38 6.51
N PRO A 214 -26.51 -12.07 7.64
CA PRO A 214 -27.51 -11.61 8.61
C PRO A 214 -26.93 -10.48 9.50
N ILE A 215 -26.62 -9.35 8.88
CA ILE A 215 -26.12 -8.13 9.53
C ILE A 215 -27.28 -7.17 9.87
N ALA A 216 -27.08 -6.34 10.90
CA ALA A 216 -28.05 -5.34 11.32
C ALA A 216 -27.75 -3.97 10.70
N GLY A 217 -28.59 -3.51 9.78
CA GLY A 217 -28.44 -2.20 9.14
C GLY A 217 -27.55 -2.25 7.90
N ALA A 218 -26.77 -1.20 7.68
CA ALA A 218 -25.88 -1.10 6.52
C ALA A 218 -24.59 -1.92 6.71
N PRO A 219 -24.01 -2.49 5.63
CA PRO A 219 -22.70 -3.12 5.69
C PRO A 219 -21.61 -2.18 6.21
N VAL A 220 -20.85 -2.67 7.18
CA VAL A 220 -19.60 -2.06 7.64
C VAL A 220 -18.49 -3.08 7.50
N VAL A 221 -17.38 -2.68 6.89
CA VAL A 221 -16.24 -3.56 6.62
C VAL A 221 -14.93 -2.99 7.11
N MET A 222 -14.00 -3.89 7.39
CA MET A 222 -12.56 -3.60 7.49
C MET A 222 -11.79 -4.64 6.68
N ALA A 223 -10.85 -4.16 5.86
CA ALA A 223 -9.94 -5.00 5.08
C ALA A 223 -8.50 -4.69 5.50
N PRO A 224 -8.00 -5.30 6.59
CA PRO A 224 -6.68 -4.97 7.16
C PRO A 224 -5.50 -5.42 6.28
N ASN A 225 -5.73 -6.39 5.40
CA ASN A 225 -4.78 -6.84 4.39
C ASN A 225 -5.55 -7.40 3.17
N ARG A 226 -4.84 -7.77 2.11
CA ARG A 226 -5.47 -8.18 0.84
C ARG A 226 -6.32 -9.47 0.93
N ALA A 227 -6.03 -10.33 1.90
CA ALA A 227 -6.65 -11.65 2.07
C ALA A 227 -7.66 -11.71 3.23
N VAL A 228 -7.98 -10.57 3.86
CA VAL A 228 -8.94 -10.50 4.97
C VAL A 228 -9.98 -9.45 4.65
N LEU A 229 -11.25 -9.86 4.73
CA LEU A 229 -12.39 -8.95 4.75
C LEU A 229 -13.30 -9.33 5.92
N LEU A 230 -13.43 -8.38 6.85
CA LEU A 230 -14.33 -8.44 7.98
C LEU A 230 -15.60 -7.65 7.66
N LEU A 231 -16.75 -8.16 8.11
CA LEU A 231 -18.05 -7.56 7.87
C LEU A 231 -18.90 -7.60 9.15
N THR A 232 -19.59 -6.51 9.45
CA THR A 232 -20.73 -6.50 10.38
C THR A 232 -21.75 -5.44 9.93
N GLY A 233 -22.79 -5.20 10.74
CA GLY A 233 -23.78 -4.17 10.50
C GLY A 233 -23.52 -2.89 11.29
N ASP A 234 -23.89 -1.73 10.75
CA ASP A 234 -23.70 -0.43 11.42
C ASP A 234 -24.50 -0.27 12.72
N ARG A 235 -25.51 -1.13 12.95
CA ARG A 235 -26.31 -1.17 14.19
C ARG A 235 -25.86 -2.27 15.16
N ASN A 236 -24.62 -2.73 15.05
CA ASN A 236 -24.06 -3.75 15.93
C ASN A 236 -22.80 -3.25 16.67
N PRO A 237 -22.95 -2.46 17.75
CA PRO A 237 -21.80 -1.91 18.49
C PRO A 237 -20.79 -2.96 18.96
N ALA A 238 -21.26 -4.11 19.44
CA ALA A 238 -20.39 -5.20 19.88
C ALA A 238 -19.59 -5.80 18.71
N GLY A 239 -20.23 -5.97 17.55
CA GLY A 239 -19.57 -6.43 16.33
C GLY A 239 -18.57 -5.40 15.79
N LEU A 240 -18.89 -4.11 15.83
CA LEU A 240 -17.99 -3.04 15.41
C LEU A 240 -16.71 -3.03 16.25
N ALA A 241 -16.84 -3.14 17.58
CA ALA A 241 -15.68 -3.23 18.47
C ALA A 241 -14.84 -4.48 18.22
N ALA A 242 -15.48 -5.66 18.11
CA ALA A 242 -14.79 -6.92 17.83
C ALA A 242 -14.07 -6.90 16.46
N MET A 243 -14.66 -6.25 15.46
CA MET A 243 -14.08 -6.10 14.12
C MET A 243 -12.79 -5.26 14.16
N VAL A 244 -12.72 -4.21 14.98
CA VAL A 244 -11.48 -3.41 15.15
C VAL A 244 -10.37 -4.27 15.78
N ASP A 245 -10.68 -5.03 16.83
CA ASP A 245 -9.69 -5.88 17.50
C ASP A 245 -9.15 -6.99 16.56
N LEU A 246 -10.03 -7.55 15.71
CA LEU A 246 -9.63 -8.52 14.68
C LEU A 246 -8.79 -7.87 13.58
N ALA A 247 -9.14 -6.66 13.16
CA ALA A 247 -8.40 -5.93 12.13
C ALA A 247 -6.97 -5.60 12.60
N GLU A 248 -6.80 -5.16 13.85
CA GLU A 248 -5.50 -4.91 14.46
C GLU A 248 -4.61 -6.17 14.43
N GLN A 249 -5.15 -7.32 14.82
CA GLN A 249 -4.41 -8.59 14.80
C GLN A 249 -4.00 -9.01 13.38
N ALA A 250 -4.89 -8.82 12.40
CA ALA A 250 -4.65 -9.17 11.01
C ALA A 250 -3.71 -8.21 10.27
N GLN A 251 -3.51 -6.99 10.78
CA GLN A 251 -2.63 -5.99 10.17
C GLN A 251 -1.14 -6.37 10.24
N ALA A 252 -0.75 -7.19 11.22
CA ALA A 252 0.61 -7.73 11.33
C ALA A 252 0.96 -8.75 10.22
N GLN A 253 -0.03 -9.17 9.44
CA GLN A 253 0.17 -10.13 8.35
C GLN A 253 0.70 -9.43 7.08
N PRO A 254 1.30 -10.18 6.12
CA PRO A 254 1.86 -9.59 4.91
C PRO A 254 0.83 -8.84 4.06
N ARG A 255 1.32 -7.84 3.31
CA ARG A 255 0.53 -7.02 2.37
C ARG A 255 -0.62 -6.27 3.06
N PRO A 256 -0.30 -5.45 4.07
CA PRO A 256 -1.30 -4.65 4.77
C PRO A 256 -2.02 -3.72 3.79
N LEU A 257 -3.26 -3.41 4.12
CA LEU A 257 -4.05 -2.34 3.50
C LEU A 257 -4.32 -1.25 4.55
N PRO A 258 -4.72 -0.04 4.13
CA PRO A 258 -5.10 1.01 5.06
C PRO A 258 -6.18 0.49 6.01
N PRO A 259 -5.98 0.54 7.34
CA PRO A 259 -6.87 -0.07 8.33
C PRO A 259 -8.13 0.78 8.57
N LEU A 260 -8.84 1.10 7.50
CA LEU A 260 -10.05 1.93 7.54
C LEU A 260 -11.28 1.07 7.80
N MET A 261 -12.14 1.55 8.70
CA MET A 261 -13.51 1.07 8.80
C MET A 261 -14.38 1.85 7.80
N LEU A 262 -15.05 1.11 6.93
CA LEU A 262 -15.86 1.68 5.86
C LEU A 262 -17.31 1.25 6.04
N ARG A 263 -18.25 2.19 5.88
CA ARG A 263 -19.69 1.92 5.83
C ARG A 263 -20.23 2.20 4.44
N TRP A 264 -21.13 1.34 3.97
CA TRP A 264 -21.87 1.56 2.74
C TRP A 264 -22.99 2.57 2.97
N ASP A 265 -23.02 3.67 2.21
CA ASP A 265 -24.05 4.72 2.34
C ASP A 265 -25.23 4.58 1.35
N GLY A 266 -25.23 3.54 0.52
CA GLY A 266 -26.20 3.32 -0.56
C GLY A 266 -25.66 3.67 -1.94
N ALA A 267 -24.63 4.51 -2.03
CA ALA A 267 -23.99 4.92 -3.29
C ALA A 267 -22.49 4.58 -3.32
N GLY A 268 -21.82 4.61 -2.18
CA GLY A 268 -20.39 4.35 -2.09
C GLY A 268 -19.93 3.98 -0.68
N TRP A 269 -18.65 3.64 -0.58
CA TRP A 269 -17.98 3.42 0.70
C TRP A 269 -17.54 4.74 1.29
N ARG A 270 -17.85 4.95 2.58
CA ARG A 270 -17.42 6.11 3.36
C ARG A 270 -16.65 5.65 4.58
N ARG A 271 -15.62 6.41 4.97
CA ARG A 271 -15.00 6.23 6.27
C ARG A 271 -16.07 6.34 7.35
N PHE A 272 -16.04 5.38 8.27
CA PHE A 272 -16.97 5.29 9.37
C PHE A 272 -16.19 5.20 10.67
N VAL A 273 -16.49 6.10 11.60
CA VAL A 273 -15.91 6.12 12.94
C VAL A 273 -17.08 6.06 13.92
N PRO A 274 -17.41 4.86 14.43
CA PRO A 274 -18.47 4.70 15.42
C PRO A 274 -18.11 5.36 16.74
N GLU A 275 -19.13 5.81 17.47
CA GLU A 275 -18.97 6.30 18.84
C GLU A 275 -18.27 5.27 19.73
N GLY A 276 -17.26 5.71 20.47
CA GLY A 276 -16.47 4.89 21.38
C GLY A 276 -15.32 4.11 20.73
N LEU A 277 -15.15 4.19 19.41
CA LEU A 277 -14.04 3.54 18.68
C LEU A 277 -13.06 4.54 18.05
N GLU A 278 -13.25 5.84 18.28
CA GLU A 278 -12.45 6.93 17.70
C GLU A 278 -10.96 6.71 17.99
N ALA A 279 -10.59 6.56 19.27
CA ALA A 279 -9.20 6.44 19.69
C ALA A 279 -8.51 5.19 19.11
N LYS A 280 -9.22 4.05 19.04
CA LYS A 280 -8.66 2.80 18.47
C LYS A 280 -8.45 2.92 16.96
N LEU A 281 -9.47 3.38 16.23
CA LEU A 281 -9.38 3.56 14.78
C LEU A 281 -8.34 4.61 14.39
N HIS A 282 -8.24 5.68 15.18
CA HIS A 282 -7.22 6.70 15.02
C HIS A 282 -5.81 6.17 15.28
N ALA A 283 -5.61 5.37 16.33
CA ALA A 283 -4.33 4.71 16.59
C ALA A 283 -3.87 3.80 15.44
N LEU A 284 -4.77 2.99 14.87
CA LEU A 284 -4.49 2.17 13.69
C LEU A 284 -4.07 3.03 12.48
N ARG A 285 -4.80 4.12 12.24
CA ARG A 285 -4.51 5.05 11.14
C ARG A 285 -3.16 5.75 11.31
N ILE A 286 -2.84 6.23 12.52
CA ILE A 286 -1.56 6.87 12.79
C ILE A 286 -0.40 5.90 12.62
N GLY A 287 -0.56 4.65 13.10
CA GLY A 287 0.48 3.63 12.98
C GLY A 287 0.81 3.30 11.52
N GLU A 288 -0.21 3.17 10.67
CA GLU A 288 -0.03 3.01 9.21
C GLU A 288 0.66 4.24 8.61
N LEU A 289 0.12 5.44 8.82
CA LEU A 289 0.65 6.67 8.22
C LEU A 289 2.10 6.96 8.65
N ALA A 290 2.50 6.60 9.86
CA ALA A 290 3.87 6.79 10.33
C ALA A 290 4.88 6.01 9.46
N GLY A 291 4.58 4.76 9.12
CA GLY A 291 5.39 3.96 8.20
C GLY A 291 5.40 4.57 6.80
N ASP A 292 4.21 4.85 6.27
CA ASP A 292 4.03 5.40 4.92
C ASP A 292 4.78 6.72 4.70
N TYR A 293 4.68 7.68 5.64
CA TYR A 293 5.39 8.95 5.55
C TYR A 293 6.90 8.82 5.71
N GLN A 294 7.37 7.86 6.53
CA GLN A 294 8.79 7.62 6.71
C GLN A 294 9.42 7.03 5.44
N ASP A 295 8.78 6.04 4.82
CA ASP A 295 9.23 5.46 3.54
C ASP A 295 9.24 6.52 2.44
N GLN A 296 8.17 7.32 2.36
CA GLN A 296 8.09 8.42 1.41
C GLN A 296 9.17 9.48 1.64
N ARG A 297 9.46 9.83 2.90
CA ARG A 297 10.47 10.83 3.25
C ARG A 297 11.86 10.43 2.77
N MET A 298 12.23 9.16 2.96
CA MET A 298 13.51 8.64 2.48
C MET A 298 13.63 8.82 0.96
N LEU A 299 12.61 8.39 0.21
CA LEU A 299 12.60 8.51 -1.25
C LEU A 299 12.62 9.96 -1.75
N LEU A 300 11.91 10.86 -1.07
CA LEU A 300 11.91 12.29 -1.42
C LEU A 300 13.26 12.94 -1.14
N ASN A 301 13.90 12.62 -0.02
CA ASN A 301 15.24 13.12 0.28
C ASN A 301 16.25 12.67 -0.77
N ASP A 302 16.27 11.38 -1.12
CA ASP A 302 17.15 10.85 -2.17
C ASP A 302 16.93 11.57 -3.52
N LEU A 303 15.65 11.83 -3.87
CA LEU A 303 15.30 12.59 -5.08
C LEU A 303 15.80 14.03 -5.02
N HIS A 304 15.57 14.73 -3.91
CA HIS A 304 15.95 16.13 -3.76
C HIS A 304 17.47 16.30 -3.75
N GLU A 305 18.20 15.38 -3.11
CA GLU A 305 19.67 15.35 -3.16
C GLU A 305 20.18 15.15 -4.58
N ARG A 306 19.57 14.22 -5.34
CA ARG A 306 19.91 13.97 -6.75
C ARG A 306 19.63 15.20 -7.64
N ASP A 307 18.49 15.85 -7.44
CA ASP A 307 17.99 16.92 -8.30
C ASP A 307 18.46 18.32 -7.84
N GLY A 308 19.20 18.41 -6.73
CA GLY A 308 19.66 19.68 -6.15
C GLY A 308 18.53 20.56 -5.63
N THR A 309 17.42 19.96 -5.20
CA THR A 309 16.25 20.68 -4.69
C THR A 309 16.41 20.95 -3.20
N ASP A 310 16.48 22.22 -2.81
CA ASP A 310 16.59 22.63 -1.41
C ASP A 310 15.21 22.83 -0.77
N ILE A 311 14.59 21.71 -0.38
CA ILE A 311 13.32 21.71 0.36
C ILE A 311 13.33 20.62 1.44
N PHE A 312 12.99 21.00 2.66
CA PHE A 312 13.01 20.10 3.80
C PHE A 312 11.79 19.18 3.81
N VAL A 313 11.99 17.85 3.85
CA VAL A 313 10.87 16.91 3.94
C VAL A 313 10.58 16.63 5.42
N ALA A 314 9.54 17.27 5.95
CA ALA A 314 9.22 17.22 7.38
C ALA A 314 8.81 15.82 7.85
N THR A 315 9.22 15.48 9.07
CA THR A 315 8.94 14.19 9.71
C THR A 315 7.48 14.11 10.18
N TYR A 316 6.87 12.93 10.04
CA TYR A 316 5.62 12.58 10.72
C TYR A 316 5.97 11.86 12.02
N SER A 317 5.77 12.54 13.16
CA SER A 317 6.11 12.01 14.48
C SER A 317 4.85 11.58 15.23
N VAL A 318 4.92 10.47 15.97
CA VAL A 318 3.80 9.96 16.77
C VAL A 318 4.12 10.10 18.25
N TYR A 319 3.19 10.67 19.00
CA TYR A 319 3.28 10.87 20.44
C TYR A 319 2.09 10.24 21.15
N LYS A 320 2.27 9.95 22.44
CA LYS A 320 1.25 9.39 23.32
C LYS A 320 0.88 10.42 24.38
N ARG A 321 -0.41 10.73 24.50
CA ARG A 321 -0.95 11.59 25.57
C ARG A 321 -0.94 10.86 26.92
N GLN A 322 -1.16 11.61 27.99
CA GLN A 322 -1.23 11.04 29.35
C GLN A 322 -2.38 10.04 29.51
N ASP A 323 -3.50 10.24 28.83
CA ASP A 323 -4.65 9.32 28.79
C ASP A 323 -4.39 8.06 27.94
N GLY A 324 -3.25 7.99 27.27
CA GLY A 324 -2.81 6.88 26.44
C GLY A 324 -3.21 6.95 24.98
N SER A 325 -4.02 7.93 24.57
CA SER A 325 -4.34 8.17 23.17
C SER A 325 -3.09 8.60 22.37
N LEU A 326 -3.06 8.24 21.09
CA LEU A 326 -1.99 8.62 20.18
C LEU A 326 -2.38 9.88 19.39
N PHE A 327 -1.39 10.67 19.01
CA PHE A 327 -1.55 11.77 18.06
C PHE A 327 -0.28 11.97 17.25
N SER A 328 -0.41 12.55 16.06
CA SER A 328 0.71 12.86 15.19
C SER A 328 1.05 14.35 15.15
N VAL A 329 2.34 14.64 14.96
CA VAL A 329 2.89 16.00 14.90
C VAL A 329 3.83 16.13 13.71
N GLY A 330 3.65 17.19 12.93
CA GLY A 330 4.60 17.70 11.94
C GLY A 330 5.17 19.05 12.41
N VAL A 331 6.33 19.44 11.90
CA VAL A 331 6.96 20.72 12.27
C VAL A 331 7.09 21.61 11.04
N TRP A 332 6.61 22.85 11.16
CA TRP A 332 6.79 23.92 10.18
C TRP A 332 7.67 24.99 10.81
N SER A 333 8.92 25.07 10.38
CA SER A 333 9.88 26.04 10.92
C SER A 333 9.91 27.32 10.08
N ASP A 334 9.97 28.47 10.76
CA ASP A 334 10.10 29.78 10.14
C ASP A 334 11.40 29.85 9.29
N GLY A 335 11.28 30.35 8.07
CA GLY A 335 12.38 30.46 7.11
C GLY A 335 12.85 29.15 6.47
N VAL A 336 12.16 28.02 6.69
CA VAL A 336 12.54 26.72 6.11
C VAL A 336 11.46 26.22 5.13
N PRO A 337 11.68 26.36 3.81
CA PRO A 337 10.80 25.75 2.80
C PRO A 337 10.66 24.25 3.06
N SER A 338 9.44 23.75 3.15
CA SER A 338 9.17 22.39 3.63
C SER A 338 8.05 21.67 2.88
N LEU A 339 8.14 20.34 2.84
CA LEU A 339 7.02 19.45 2.51
C LEU A 339 6.43 18.88 3.81
N LEU A 340 5.37 19.51 4.31
CA LEU A 340 4.68 19.11 5.54
C LEU A 340 3.81 17.87 5.34
N PRO A 341 3.90 16.85 6.21
CA PRO A 341 2.92 15.77 6.22
C PRO A 341 1.57 16.27 6.77
N GLU A 342 0.49 15.58 6.43
CA GLU A 342 -0.81 15.76 7.09
C GLU A 342 -0.81 15.01 8.43
N THR A 343 -0.84 15.76 9.53
CA THR A 343 -0.79 15.27 10.92
C THR A 343 -2.00 15.76 11.72
N ASP A 344 -2.18 15.31 12.97
CA ASP A 344 -3.23 15.86 13.84
C ASP A 344 -2.90 17.30 14.26
N ILE A 345 -1.63 17.53 14.58
CA ILE A 345 -1.09 18.81 15.05
C ILE A 345 0.11 19.19 14.17
N VAL A 346 0.25 20.48 13.88
CA VAL A 346 1.47 21.04 13.30
C VAL A 346 2.06 22.00 14.32
N ALA A 347 3.31 21.76 14.69
CA ALA A 347 4.10 22.68 15.50
C ALA A 347 4.71 23.75 14.59
N LEU A 348 4.19 24.98 14.67
CA LEU A 348 4.77 26.15 14.02
C LEU A 348 5.88 26.67 14.92
N HIS A 349 7.12 26.55 14.48
CA HIS A 349 8.30 26.85 15.28
C HIS A 349 9.07 28.05 14.74
N ARG A 350 9.37 29.02 15.59
CA ARG A 350 10.17 30.19 15.25
C ARG A 350 11.47 30.20 16.05
N GLU A 351 12.55 29.75 15.42
CA GLU A 351 13.89 29.63 16.02
C GLU A 351 14.37 30.94 16.65
N SER A 352 14.16 32.09 15.97
CA SER A 352 14.61 33.42 16.43
C SER A 352 14.05 33.84 17.79
N THR A 353 12.92 33.25 18.20
CA THR A 353 12.25 33.53 19.48
C THR A 353 12.19 32.31 20.40
N GLY A 354 12.50 31.12 19.88
CA GLY A 354 12.29 29.84 20.55
C GLY A 354 10.82 29.48 20.78
N GLN A 355 9.86 30.20 20.18
CA GLN A 355 8.43 30.01 20.41
C GLN A 355 7.84 28.96 19.46
N SER A 356 6.88 28.18 19.96
CA SER A 356 6.14 27.18 19.19
C SER A 356 4.63 27.29 19.45
N ALA A 357 3.83 27.22 18.38
CA ALA A 357 2.38 27.04 18.46
C ALA A 357 2.01 25.64 17.94
N TYR A 358 1.19 24.89 18.69
CA TYR A 358 0.80 23.52 18.39
C TYR A 358 -0.63 23.48 17.85
N VAL A 359 -0.76 23.69 16.54
CA VAL A 359 -2.06 24.00 15.92
C VAL A 359 -2.68 22.73 15.34
N PRO A 360 -3.95 22.39 15.66
CA PRO A 360 -4.66 21.31 14.98
C PRO A 360 -4.70 21.53 13.46
N MET A 361 -4.47 20.49 12.67
CA MET A 361 -4.33 20.62 11.22
C MET A 361 -5.55 21.26 10.53
N ALA A 362 -6.76 20.96 11.00
CA ALA A 362 -7.98 21.59 10.48
C ALA A 362 -8.00 23.12 10.71
N GLU A 363 -7.51 23.58 11.86
CA GLU A 363 -7.40 25.01 12.17
C GLU A 363 -6.26 25.68 11.40
N LEU A 364 -5.16 24.95 11.20
CA LEU A 364 -4.04 25.40 10.38
C LEU A 364 -4.49 25.64 8.93
N LEU A 365 -5.15 24.67 8.31
CA LEU A 365 -5.68 24.82 6.95
C LEU A 365 -6.68 25.98 6.85
N ARG A 366 -7.50 26.20 7.88
CA ARG A 366 -8.45 27.33 7.93
C ARG A 366 -7.75 28.69 8.00
N THR A 367 -6.61 28.78 8.68
CA THR A 367 -5.96 30.06 9.02
C THR A 367 -4.77 30.39 8.11
N CYS A 368 -4.10 29.35 7.62
CA CYS A 368 -2.84 29.42 6.86
C CYS A 368 -2.89 28.58 5.58
N GLY A 369 -4.07 28.07 5.18
CA GLY A 369 -4.19 27.27 3.96
C GLY A 369 -3.82 28.02 2.68
N ASP A 370 -3.86 29.36 2.69
CA ASP A 370 -3.35 30.21 1.61
C ASP A 370 -1.83 30.10 1.41
N LEU A 371 -1.09 29.64 2.42
CA LEU A 371 0.35 29.43 2.38
C LEU A 371 0.73 27.97 2.07
N MET A 372 -0.25 27.08 1.92
CA MET A 372 -0.05 25.64 1.83
C MET A 372 -0.51 25.11 0.46
N THR A 373 0.42 24.56 -0.32
CA THR A 373 0.09 23.95 -1.62
C THR A 373 0.07 22.43 -1.51
N ALA A 374 -1.10 21.81 -1.69
CA ALA A 374 -1.21 20.35 -1.69
C ALA A 374 -0.43 19.73 -2.85
N THR A 375 0.39 18.72 -2.55
CA THR A 375 1.22 18.02 -3.53
C THR A 375 0.55 16.76 -4.09
N GLY A 376 1.06 16.25 -5.21
CA GLY A 376 0.61 14.99 -5.82
C GLY A 376 1.07 13.71 -5.08
N HIS A 377 1.88 13.83 -4.03
CA HIS A 377 2.44 12.69 -3.29
C HIS A 377 1.36 11.85 -2.59
N ARG A 378 1.67 10.60 -2.26
CA ARG A 378 0.82 9.68 -1.47
C ARG A 378 1.65 8.98 -0.40
N PRO A 379 1.35 9.18 0.91
CA PRO A 379 0.37 10.13 1.46
C PRO A 379 0.65 11.59 1.05
N MET A 380 -0.38 12.44 1.11
CA MET A 380 -0.28 13.82 0.66
C MET A 380 0.67 14.64 1.55
N ARG A 381 1.40 15.56 0.95
CA ARG A 381 2.15 16.59 1.66
C ARG A 381 1.70 17.98 1.22
N TYR A 382 1.91 18.98 2.07
CA TYR A 382 1.73 20.38 1.73
C TYR A 382 3.10 21.04 1.57
N GLU A 383 3.35 21.59 0.39
CA GLU A 383 4.49 22.46 0.15
C GLU A 383 4.22 23.83 0.78
N VAL A 384 5.14 24.26 1.64
CA VAL A 384 5.14 25.57 2.28
C VAL A 384 6.46 26.27 2.00
N LYS A 385 6.39 27.51 1.51
CA LYS A 385 7.58 28.33 1.19
C LYS A 385 7.75 29.52 2.12
N GLU A 386 6.64 29.97 2.68
CA GLU A 386 6.58 31.11 3.59
C GLU A 386 6.14 30.62 4.97
N PHE A 387 6.22 31.47 5.97
CA PHE A 387 5.72 31.22 7.32
C PHE A 387 4.58 32.21 7.61
N PRO A 388 3.60 31.90 8.47
CA PRO A 388 2.57 32.86 8.83
C PRO A 388 3.17 34.17 9.35
N ASP A 389 2.60 35.28 8.91
CA ASP A 389 3.02 36.61 9.37
C ASP A 389 2.92 36.75 10.90
N ASP A 390 3.60 37.75 11.46
CA ASP A 390 3.66 37.96 12.91
C ASP A 390 2.29 38.10 13.57
N THR A 391 1.31 38.68 12.87
CA THR A 391 -0.04 38.85 13.41
C THR A 391 -0.74 37.50 13.53
N ARG A 392 -0.68 36.68 12.47
CA ARG A 392 -1.25 35.33 12.45
C ARG A 392 -0.52 34.43 13.45
N PHE A 393 0.81 34.45 13.47
CA PHE A 393 1.60 33.62 14.38
C PHE A 393 1.33 33.98 15.85
N ALA A 394 1.28 35.27 16.20
CA ALA A 394 0.94 35.69 17.57
C ALA A 394 -0.48 35.25 17.98
N ALA A 395 -1.46 35.33 17.07
CA ALA A 395 -2.82 34.88 17.33
C ALA A 395 -2.91 33.35 17.52
N LEU A 396 -2.15 32.57 16.75
CA LEU A 396 -2.06 31.12 16.91
C LEU A 396 -1.35 30.75 18.22
N LEU A 397 -0.24 31.41 18.54
CA LEU A 397 0.52 31.19 19.77
C LEU A 397 -0.34 31.44 21.02
N ALA A 398 -1.13 32.52 21.02
CA ALA A 398 -2.02 32.84 22.14
C ALA A 398 -3.13 31.80 22.36
N ARG A 399 -3.49 31.03 21.32
CA ARG A 399 -4.58 30.04 21.36
C ARG A 399 -4.09 28.61 21.53
N PHE A 400 -2.86 28.31 21.11
CA PHE A 400 -2.32 26.95 20.97
C PHE A 400 -0.88 26.84 21.49
N SER A 401 -0.60 27.37 22.68
CA SER A 401 0.76 27.40 23.27
C SER A 401 1.25 26.03 23.80
N GLU A 402 0.37 25.03 23.91
CA GLU A 402 0.68 23.68 24.43
C GLU A 402 0.13 22.60 23.50
N ALA A 403 0.78 21.43 23.46
CA ALA A 403 0.51 20.31 22.56
C ALA A 403 -0.53 19.30 23.08
#